data_AF-A0A8D8ZBB8-F1
#
_entry.id   AF-A0A8D8ZBB8-F1
#
_cell.length_a   1.000
_cell.length_b   1.000
_cell.length_c   1.000
_cell.angle_alpha   90.00
_cell.angle_beta   90.00
_cell.angle_gamma   90.00
#
_symmetry.space_group_name_H-M   'P 1'
#
loop_
_entity.id
_entity.type
_entity.pdbx_description
1 polymer ?
#
loop_
_entity_poly.entity_id
_entity_poly.type
_entity_poly.pdbx_seq_one_letter_code
_entity_poly.pdbx_strand_id
1 'polypeptide(L)'
;MYIYRQRFQRTSCNQTRTPSAKLLLCLYHTLKTFSRRVCCEKMGINQEQRQNALNILQKLAFSENEEEYFKHYNELQSLKLEKLMVYYNVNWHTIKEEWVKGLIKQNMTLNITTTNHLESLNQKIKQVVLKNSALTTFFKDFVILLDTIFDEGKLQAIRMVTKKTYSETRCSVEEKYCTLLTPFAFKFISKELEKVKQITNISFNCSINCCTCSFFVNMELPCQH
;
A
#
# COMPACT_ATOMS: atom_id res chain seq x y z
N MET A 1 17.35 13.16 12.83
CA MET A 1 18.48 12.32 12.40
C MET A 1 18.22 10.81 12.43
N TYR A 2 17.54 10.22 13.43
CA TYR A 2 17.39 8.75 13.54
C TYR A 2 16.58 8.02 12.43
N ILE A 3 15.52 8.61 11.87
CA ILE A 3 14.71 7.94 10.81
C ILE A 3 15.44 7.99 9.45
N TYR A 4 16.21 9.06 9.18
CA TYR A 4 16.94 9.24 7.93
C TYR A 4 18.10 8.24 7.80
N ARG A 5 18.82 7.98 8.92
CA ARG A 5 19.89 6.97 8.98
C ARG A 5 19.39 5.54 8.77
N GLN A 6 18.20 5.20 9.31
CA GLN A 6 17.61 3.87 9.12
C GLN A 6 17.08 3.66 7.69
N ARG A 7 16.57 4.70 7.02
CA ARG A 7 16.14 4.61 5.61
C ARG A 7 17.32 4.39 4.68
N PHE A 8 18.36 5.23 4.76
CA PHE A 8 19.53 5.14 3.86
C PHE A 8 20.25 3.79 3.96
N GLN A 9 20.39 3.22 5.16
CA GLN A 9 20.99 1.90 5.36
C GLN A 9 20.10 0.75 4.83
N ARG A 10 18.76 0.88 4.90
CA ARG A 10 17.84 -0.15 4.41
C ARG A 10 17.60 -0.08 2.90
N THR A 11 17.52 1.11 2.31
CA THR A 11 17.35 1.27 0.86
C THR A 11 18.58 0.84 0.07
N SER A 12 19.79 1.17 0.55
CA SER A 12 21.05 0.71 -0.07
C SER A 12 21.25 -0.82 0.03
N CYS A 13 20.89 -1.43 1.16
CA CYS A 13 20.95 -2.89 1.33
C CYS A 13 19.89 -3.63 0.48
N ASN A 14 18.69 -3.05 0.33
CA ASN A 14 17.64 -3.66 -0.49
C ASN A 14 17.90 -3.51 -2.00
N GLN A 15 18.42 -2.37 -2.47
CA GLN A 15 18.73 -2.18 -3.89
C GLN A 15 19.87 -3.08 -4.37
N THR A 16 20.81 -3.43 -3.50
CA THR A 16 21.93 -4.34 -3.83
C THR A 16 21.51 -5.81 -3.87
N ARG A 17 20.52 -6.23 -3.06
CA ARG A 17 20.06 -7.63 -3.00
C ARG A 17 18.85 -7.92 -3.88
N THR A 18 17.99 -6.92 -4.09
CA THR A 18 16.74 -7.02 -4.87
C THR A 18 16.54 -5.74 -5.67
N PRO A 19 17.32 -5.53 -6.75
CA PRO A 19 17.31 -4.27 -7.52
C PRO A 19 15.98 -4.00 -8.23
N SER A 20 15.18 -5.04 -8.52
CA SER A 20 13.87 -4.91 -9.15
C SER A 20 12.73 -4.61 -8.16
N ALA A 21 12.97 -4.71 -6.84
CA ALA A 21 11.92 -4.52 -5.85
C ALA A 21 11.66 -3.02 -5.62
N LYS A 22 10.41 -2.59 -5.85
CA LYS A 22 9.98 -1.24 -5.53
C LYS A 22 9.61 -1.14 -4.05
N LEU A 23 10.19 -0.17 -3.35
CA LEU A 23 9.85 0.10 -1.96
C LEU A 23 8.60 0.98 -1.88
N LEU A 24 7.54 0.47 -1.26
CA LEU A 24 6.31 1.22 -1.03
C LEU A 24 6.16 1.56 0.45
N LEU A 25 5.87 2.82 0.75
CA LEU A 25 5.67 3.31 2.11
C LEU A 25 4.21 3.19 2.51
N CYS A 26 4.00 2.76 3.75
CA CYS A 26 2.69 2.80 4.37
C CYS A 26 2.20 4.25 4.51
N LEU A 27 1.05 4.55 3.92
CA LEU A 27 0.40 5.86 3.97
C LEU A 27 0.16 6.36 5.41
N TYR A 28 -0.33 5.49 6.30
CA TYR A 28 -0.54 5.84 7.72
C TYR A 28 0.76 6.30 8.39
N HIS A 29 1.86 5.58 8.17
CA HIS A 29 3.16 5.94 8.75
C HIS A 29 3.77 7.18 8.10
N THR A 30 3.52 7.40 6.81
CA THR A 30 3.88 8.64 6.11
C THR A 30 3.20 9.85 6.75
N LEU A 31 1.87 9.83 6.89
CA LEU A 31 1.10 10.90 7.51
C LEU A 31 1.53 11.15 8.97
N LYS A 32 1.71 10.08 9.75
CA LYS A 32 2.22 10.16 11.12
C LYS A 32 3.62 10.78 11.19
N THR A 33 4.46 10.51 10.20
CA THR A 33 5.79 11.10 10.10
C THR A 33 5.70 12.59 9.77
N PHE A 34 4.82 13.01 8.87
CA PHE A 34 4.55 14.43 8.63
C PHE A 34 4.14 15.14 9.92
N SER A 35 3.13 14.65 10.64
CA SER A 35 2.66 15.27 11.88
C SER A 35 3.75 15.41 12.94
N ARG A 36 4.69 14.44 13.02
CA ARG A 36 5.80 14.44 13.98
C ARG A 36 6.99 15.31 13.56
N ARG A 37 7.26 15.41 12.26
CA ARG A 37 8.45 16.10 11.73
C ARG A 37 8.19 17.56 11.42
N VAL A 38 6.99 17.88 10.95
CA VAL A 38 6.53 19.25 10.73
C VAL A 38 6.08 19.81 12.07
N CYS A 39 7.01 20.40 12.81
CA CYS A 39 6.73 21.07 14.09
C CYS A 39 7.17 22.53 14.05
N CYS A 40 6.49 23.36 14.85
CA CYS A 40 6.65 24.82 14.88
C CYS A 40 8.10 25.22 15.13
N GLU A 41 8.75 24.64 16.14
CA GLU A 41 10.15 24.92 16.51
C GLU A 41 11.15 24.65 15.38
N LYS A 42 11.07 23.48 14.74
CA LYS A 42 12.06 23.07 13.72
C LYS A 42 11.85 23.79 12.40
N MET A 43 10.60 24.05 12.06
CA MET A 43 10.24 24.67 10.79
C MET A 43 10.20 26.20 10.88
N GLY A 44 10.23 26.77 12.09
CA GLY A 44 10.11 28.21 12.30
C GLY A 44 8.75 28.74 11.87
N ILE A 45 7.68 27.99 12.13
CA ILE A 45 6.30 28.29 11.70
C ILE A 45 5.37 28.35 12.91
N ASN A 46 4.25 29.05 12.78
CA ASN A 46 3.20 29.06 13.80
C ASN A 46 2.27 27.83 13.69
N GLN A 47 1.37 27.67 14.65
CA GLN A 47 0.47 26.52 14.72
C GLN A 47 -0.52 26.47 13.55
N GLU A 48 -0.99 27.62 13.07
CA GLU A 48 -1.92 27.73 11.94
C GLU A 48 -1.24 27.30 10.63
N GLN A 49 -0.05 27.85 10.35
CA GLN A 49 0.80 27.48 9.22
C GLN A 49 1.12 25.98 9.25
N ARG A 50 1.42 25.43 10.44
CA ARG A 50 1.62 23.99 10.62
C ARG A 50 0.38 23.20 10.23
N GLN A 51 -0.80 23.60 10.67
CA GLN A 51 -2.04 22.90 10.36
C GLN A 51 -2.35 22.96 8.85
N ASN A 52 -2.19 24.13 8.24
CA ASN A 52 -2.39 24.32 6.80
C ASN A 52 -1.42 23.46 5.99
N ALA A 53 -0.14 23.45 6.36
CA ALA A 53 0.87 22.58 5.76
C ALA A 53 0.51 21.10 5.88
N LEU A 54 0.09 20.63 7.06
CA LEU A 54 -0.29 19.23 7.27
C LEU A 54 -1.53 18.84 6.46
N ASN A 55 -2.50 19.73 6.31
CA ASN A 55 -3.68 19.50 5.47
C ASN A 55 -3.28 19.32 4.00
N ILE A 56 -2.38 20.17 3.48
CA ILE A 56 -1.89 20.05 2.10
C ILE A 56 -1.03 18.78 1.93
N LEU A 57 -0.16 18.46 2.88
CA LEU A 57 0.62 17.22 2.88
C LEU A 57 -0.28 15.97 2.89
N GLN A 58 -1.43 16.04 3.55
CA GLN A 58 -2.43 14.99 3.48
C GLN A 58 -3.03 14.91 2.08
N LYS A 59 -3.44 16.02 1.47
CA LYS A 59 -3.95 16.03 0.08
C LYS A 59 -2.94 15.43 -0.90
N LEU A 60 -1.67 15.82 -0.80
CA LEU A 60 -0.55 15.26 -1.57
C LEU A 60 -0.45 13.73 -1.44
N ALA A 61 -0.61 13.21 -0.23
CA ALA A 61 -0.51 11.78 0.02
C ALA A 61 -1.67 10.98 -0.59
N PHE A 62 -2.84 11.62 -0.73
CA PHE A 62 -4.05 11.02 -1.27
C PHE A 62 -4.30 11.31 -2.75
N SER A 63 -3.44 12.10 -3.42
CA SER A 63 -3.57 12.39 -4.85
C SER A 63 -3.71 11.13 -5.70
N GLU A 64 -4.63 11.16 -6.66
CA GLU A 64 -4.99 10.03 -7.50
C GLU A 64 -4.06 9.87 -8.70
N ASN A 65 -3.48 10.97 -9.16
CA ASN A 65 -2.57 11.01 -10.30
C ASN A 65 -1.50 12.10 -10.13
N GLU A 66 -0.59 12.18 -11.08
CA GLU A 66 0.55 13.09 -11.04
C GLU A 66 0.13 14.56 -11.19
N GLU A 67 -0.91 14.85 -11.98
CA GLU A 67 -1.44 16.20 -12.14
C GLU A 67 -2.01 16.77 -10.82
N GLU A 68 -2.82 15.98 -10.13
CA GLU A 68 -3.38 16.34 -8.83
C GLU A 68 -2.28 16.49 -7.77
N TYR A 69 -1.27 15.62 -7.81
CA TYR A 69 -0.09 15.74 -6.95
C TYR A 69 0.62 17.08 -7.16
N PHE A 70 0.91 17.45 -8.41
CA PHE A 70 1.60 18.71 -8.72
C PHE A 70 0.76 19.93 -8.37
N LYS A 71 -0.57 19.85 -8.51
CA LYS A 71 -1.48 20.90 -8.04
C LYS A 71 -1.32 21.16 -6.54
N HIS A 72 -1.34 20.12 -5.71
CA HIS A 72 -1.15 20.28 -4.26
C HIS A 72 0.30 20.62 -3.88
N TYR A 73 1.27 20.23 -4.69
CA TYR A 73 2.66 20.61 -4.49
C TYR A 73 2.85 22.12 -4.69
N ASN A 74 2.23 22.68 -5.72
CA ASN A 74 2.21 24.12 -5.97
C ASN A 74 1.46 24.87 -4.85
N GLU A 75 0.35 24.31 -4.35
CA GLU A 75 -0.36 24.81 -3.17
C GLU A 75 0.57 24.86 -1.94
N LEU A 76 1.37 23.82 -1.69
CA LEU A 76 2.34 23.79 -0.60
C LEU A 76 3.44 24.86 -0.79
N GLN A 77 3.96 25.00 -2.01
CA GLN A 77 4.99 26.00 -2.33
C GLN A 77 4.47 27.44 -2.14
N SER A 78 3.19 27.68 -2.42
CA SER A 78 2.55 28.99 -2.25
C SER A 78 2.51 29.49 -0.80
N LEU A 79 2.65 28.58 0.20
CA LEU A 79 2.73 28.97 1.60
C LEU A 79 4.03 29.71 1.96
N LYS A 80 5.04 29.69 1.07
CA LYS A 80 6.35 30.35 1.25
C LYS A 80 7.07 29.94 2.55
N LEU A 81 6.90 28.69 2.97
CA LEU A 81 7.55 28.12 4.17
C LEU A 81 8.88 27.47 3.78
N GLU A 82 9.96 28.25 3.69
CA GLU A 82 11.25 27.80 3.12
C GLU A 82 11.81 26.54 3.78
N LYS A 83 11.93 26.52 5.11
CA LYS A 83 12.47 25.36 5.85
C LYS A 83 11.65 24.09 5.62
N LEU A 84 10.33 24.24 5.55
CA LEU A 84 9.43 23.13 5.26
C LEU A 84 9.64 22.62 3.83
N MET A 85 9.74 23.51 2.84
CA MET A 85 9.94 23.13 1.45
C MET A 85 11.28 22.45 1.21
N VAL A 86 12.36 22.95 1.82
CA VAL A 86 13.68 22.29 1.77
C VAL A 86 13.60 20.88 2.34
N TYR A 87 12.99 20.73 3.53
CA TYR A 87 12.76 19.42 4.11
C TYR A 87 11.91 18.53 3.19
N TYR A 88 10.79 19.03 2.68
CA TYR A 88 9.87 18.25 1.86
C TYR A 88 10.53 17.77 0.56
N ASN A 89 11.21 18.65 -0.16
CA ASN A 89 11.81 18.32 -1.45
C ASN A 89 12.90 17.27 -1.32
N VAL A 90 13.76 17.38 -0.29
CA VAL A 90 14.84 16.43 -0.05
C VAL A 90 14.32 15.06 0.44
N ASN A 91 13.24 15.04 1.23
CA ASN A 91 12.83 13.84 1.95
C ASN A 91 11.64 13.10 1.32
N TRP A 92 10.80 13.78 0.54
CA TRP A 92 9.49 13.26 0.12
C TRP A 92 9.21 13.44 -1.36
N HIS A 93 9.53 14.61 -1.94
CA HIS A 93 9.19 14.88 -3.33
C HIS A 93 9.91 13.93 -4.31
N THR A 94 11.21 13.70 -4.09
CA THR A 94 12.05 12.81 -4.91
C THR A 94 11.59 11.36 -4.94
N ILE A 95 10.80 10.94 -3.93
CA ILE A 95 10.33 9.57 -3.74
C ILE A 95 8.81 9.49 -3.81
N LYS A 96 8.14 10.44 -4.48
CA LYS A 96 6.67 10.55 -4.53
C LYS A 96 5.97 9.25 -4.96
N GLU A 97 6.58 8.49 -5.86
CA GLU A 97 6.08 7.20 -6.36
C GLU A 97 6.02 6.12 -5.29
N GLU A 98 6.76 6.26 -4.18
CA GLU A 98 6.77 5.28 -3.10
C GLU A 98 5.65 5.48 -2.09
N TRP A 99 5.05 6.67 -1.98
CA TRP A 99 4.15 7.01 -0.86
C TRP A 99 2.84 7.71 -1.26
N VAL A 100 2.76 8.27 -2.47
CA VAL A 100 1.52 8.89 -2.98
C VAL A 100 0.58 7.80 -3.47
N LYS A 101 -0.63 7.76 -2.91
CA LYS A 101 -1.60 6.67 -3.13
C LYS A 101 -1.87 6.39 -4.62
N GLY A 102 -2.07 7.42 -5.43
CA GLY A 102 -2.32 7.29 -6.87
C GLY A 102 -1.13 6.76 -7.65
N LEU A 103 0.07 7.24 -7.34
CA LEU A 103 1.30 6.84 -8.02
C LEU A 103 1.73 5.41 -7.63
N ILE A 104 1.50 5.02 -6.37
CA ILE A 104 1.73 3.64 -5.92
C ILE A 104 0.89 2.64 -6.72
N LYS A 105 -0.34 2.99 -7.11
CA LYS A 105 -1.21 2.08 -7.88
C LYS A 105 -0.68 1.73 -9.27
N GLN A 106 0.32 2.45 -9.76
CA GLN A 106 1.05 2.11 -10.99
C GLN A 106 2.09 1.00 -10.76
N ASN A 107 2.13 0.42 -9.56
CA ASN A 107 2.92 -0.75 -9.22
C ASN A 107 2.00 -1.91 -8.84
N MET A 108 2.54 -3.13 -8.94
CA MET A 108 1.87 -4.33 -8.43
C MET A 108 1.76 -4.25 -6.91
N THR A 109 0.56 -3.96 -6.41
CA THR A 109 0.28 -3.91 -4.96
C THR A 109 -0.71 -4.96 -4.50
N LEU A 110 -1.27 -5.76 -5.41
CA LEU A 110 -2.31 -6.75 -5.13
C LEU A 110 -3.49 -6.14 -4.34
N ASN A 111 -3.77 -4.86 -4.64
CA ASN A 111 -4.74 -4.01 -3.97
C ASN A 111 -4.56 -3.87 -2.44
N ILE A 112 -3.35 -4.14 -1.92
CA ILE A 112 -2.99 -3.89 -0.53
C ILE A 112 -2.81 -2.38 -0.36
N THR A 113 -3.90 -1.72 0.02
CA THR A 113 -3.96 -0.25 0.19
C THR A 113 -3.98 0.18 1.65
N THR A 114 -4.05 -0.77 2.59
CA THR A 114 -4.19 -0.51 4.03
C THR A 114 -3.17 -1.30 4.84
N THR A 115 -2.90 -0.84 6.07
CA THR A 115 -2.05 -1.56 7.03
C THR A 115 -2.81 -2.34 8.07
N ASN A 116 -4.07 -2.69 7.77
CA ASN A 116 -4.94 -3.39 8.72
C ASN A 116 -4.32 -4.72 9.18
N HIS A 117 -3.72 -5.48 8.26
CA HIS A 117 -2.99 -6.70 8.58
C HIS A 117 -1.83 -6.44 9.57
N LEU A 118 -1.04 -5.39 9.31
CA LEU A 118 0.11 -5.05 10.17
C LEU A 118 -0.34 -4.56 11.55
N GLU A 119 -1.40 -3.75 11.61
CA GLU A 119 -1.92 -3.26 12.90
C GLU A 119 -2.58 -4.39 13.70
N SER A 120 -3.31 -5.30 13.04
CA SER A 120 -3.85 -6.51 13.67
C SER A 120 -2.74 -7.38 14.25
N LEU A 121 -1.66 -7.59 13.50
CA LEU A 121 -0.47 -8.30 14.00
C LEU A 121 0.14 -7.59 15.21
N ASN A 122 0.34 -6.27 15.12
CA ASN A 122 0.86 -5.48 16.24
C ASN A 122 -0.04 -5.55 17.48
N GLN A 123 -1.36 -5.58 17.31
CA GLN A 123 -2.31 -5.76 18.41
C GLN A 123 -2.18 -7.14 19.05
N LYS A 124 -2.12 -8.22 18.25
CA LYS A 124 -1.89 -9.59 18.75
C LYS A 124 -0.57 -9.67 19.55
N ILE A 125 0.50 -9.05 19.05
CA ILE A 125 1.78 -8.96 19.77
C ILE A 125 1.61 -8.22 21.10
N LYS A 126 0.97 -7.05 21.09
CA LYS A 126 0.75 -6.25 22.31
C LYS A 126 -0.12 -6.96 23.37
N GLN A 127 -1.01 -7.86 22.96
CA GLN A 127 -1.83 -8.64 23.89
C GLN A 127 -1.00 -9.66 24.68
N VAL A 128 0.05 -10.19 24.06
CA VAL A 128 0.93 -11.22 24.66
C VAL A 128 2.12 -10.57 25.37
N VAL A 129 2.61 -9.45 24.84
CA VAL A 129 3.77 -8.74 25.37
C VAL A 129 3.35 -7.76 26.45
N LEU A 130 3.39 -8.21 27.71
CA LEU A 130 3.12 -7.37 28.87
C LEU A 130 4.27 -6.37 29.10
N LYS A 131 3.91 -5.15 29.51
CA LYS A 131 4.88 -4.11 29.87
C LYS A 131 5.67 -4.56 31.11
N ASN A 132 7.00 -4.48 31.04
CA ASN A 132 7.93 -4.87 32.12
C ASN A 132 7.97 -6.38 32.44
N SER A 133 7.58 -7.26 31.51
CA SER A 133 7.79 -8.70 31.69
C SER A 133 9.28 -9.05 31.68
N ALA A 134 9.64 -10.12 32.40
CA ALA A 134 10.98 -10.69 32.29
C ALA A 134 11.21 -11.16 30.85
N LEU A 135 12.42 -10.95 30.33
CA LEU A 135 12.76 -11.25 28.95
C LEU A 135 12.53 -12.72 28.58
N THR A 136 12.76 -13.64 29.52
CA THR A 136 12.50 -15.08 29.34
C THR A 136 11.02 -15.39 29.14
N THR A 137 10.15 -14.79 29.94
CA THR A 137 8.69 -14.89 29.80
C THR A 137 8.25 -14.30 28.46
N PHE A 138 8.76 -13.12 28.09
CA PHE A 138 8.51 -12.50 26.80
C PHE A 138 8.84 -13.45 25.64
N PHE A 139 10.04 -14.05 25.62
CA PHE A 139 10.44 -14.92 24.52
C PHE A 139 9.56 -16.16 24.41
N LYS A 140 9.24 -16.79 25.55
CA LYS A 140 8.35 -17.96 25.58
C LYS A 140 6.99 -17.63 24.98
N ASP A 141 6.37 -16.55 25.45
CA ASP A 141 5.03 -16.17 25.03
C ASP A 141 5.01 -15.68 23.57
N PHE A 142 6.07 -15.00 23.14
CA PHE A 142 6.23 -14.55 21.75
C PHE A 142 6.36 -15.72 20.78
N VAL A 143 7.11 -16.78 21.11
CA VAL A 143 7.22 -17.97 20.26
C VAL A 143 5.86 -18.68 20.14
N ILE A 144 5.14 -18.85 21.26
CA ILE A 144 3.80 -19.44 21.26
C ILE A 144 2.85 -18.64 20.35
N LEU A 145 2.91 -17.31 20.41
CA LEU A 145 2.13 -16.44 19.54
C LEU A 145 2.48 -16.66 18.05
N LEU A 146 3.76 -16.77 17.71
CA LEU A 146 4.19 -17.01 16.32
C LEU A 146 3.67 -18.34 15.79
N ASP A 147 3.77 -19.41 16.58
CA ASP A 147 3.24 -20.73 16.22
C ASP A 147 1.73 -20.67 15.99
N THR A 148 1.01 -19.98 16.88
CA THR A 148 -0.45 -19.79 16.76
C THR A 148 -0.82 -19.05 15.47
N ILE A 149 -0.10 -17.98 15.15
CA ILE A 149 -0.32 -17.21 13.91
C ILE A 149 -0.05 -18.08 12.68
N PHE A 150 1.00 -18.90 12.73
CA PHE A 150 1.36 -19.79 11.63
C PHE A 150 0.29 -20.85 11.38
N ASP A 151 -0.21 -21.48 12.44
CA ASP A 151 -1.28 -22.48 12.33
C ASP A 151 -2.62 -21.87 11.90
N GLU A 152 -2.94 -20.66 12.37
CA GLU A 152 -4.09 -19.89 11.86
C GLU A 152 -3.97 -19.64 10.36
N GLY A 153 -2.76 -19.26 9.89
CA GLY A 153 -2.47 -19.06 8.47
C GLY A 153 -2.65 -20.33 7.63
N LYS A 154 -2.17 -21.48 8.11
CA LYS A 154 -2.40 -22.79 7.46
C LYS A 154 -3.89 -23.11 7.37
N LEU A 155 -4.63 -22.93 8.46
CA LEU A 155 -6.07 -23.18 8.50
C LEU A 155 -6.82 -22.28 7.50
N GLN A 156 -6.42 -21.02 7.37
CA GLN A 156 -6.98 -20.12 6.36
C GLN A 156 -6.67 -20.59 4.94
N ALA A 157 -5.44 -21.01 4.66
CA ALA A 157 -5.06 -21.54 3.34
C ALA A 157 -5.86 -22.81 2.99
N ILE A 158 -6.02 -23.74 3.94
CA ILE A 158 -6.85 -24.94 3.76
C ILE A 158 -8.29 -24.53 3.46
N ARG A 159 -8.88 -23.62 4.25
CA ARG A 159 -10.25 -23.12 4.02
C ARG A 159 -10.40 -22.47 2.64
N MET A 160 -9.38 -21.77 2.14
CA MET A 160 -9.43 -21.15 0.82
C MET A 160 -9.44 -22.19 -0.31
N VAL A 161 -8.68 -23.28 -0.18
CA VAL A 161 -8.61 -24.34 -1.19
C VAL A 161 -9.82 -25.27 -1.12
N THR A 162 -10.34 -25.55 0.06
CA THR A 162 -11.50 -26.44 0.23
C THR A 162 -12.84 -25.76 -0.08
N LYS A 163 -12.89 -24.42 -0.03
CA LYS A 163 -14.09 -23.65 -0.38
C LYS A 163 -14.31 -23.69 -1.90
N LYS A 164 -15.10 -24.65 -2.35
CA LYS A 164 -15.54 -24.75 -3.75
C LYS A 164 -16.68 -23.75 -3.99
N THR A 165 -16.44 -22.76 -4.84
CA THR A 165 -17.51 -21.90 -5.37
C THR A 165 -18.26 -22.67 -6.46
N TYR A 166 -19.57 -22.81 -6.31
CA TYR A 166 -20.43 -23.43 -7.32
C TYR A 166 -20.68 -22.44 -8.46
N SER A 167 -20.43 -22.86 -9.70
CA SER A 167 -20.85 -22.13 -10.91
C SER A 167 -22.10 -22.81 -11.47
N GLU A 168 -23.17 -22.06 -11.67
CA GLU A 168 -24.43 -22.56 -12.27
C GLU A 168 -24.28 -22.85 -13.77
N THR A 169 -23.32 -22.22 -14.44
CA THR A 169 -23.07 -22.39 -15.88
C THR A 169 -21.90 -23.30 -16.12
N ARG A 170 -22.15 -24.45 -16.76
CA ARG A 170 -21.14 -25.40 -17.22
C ARG A 170 -20.52 -24.93 -18.55
N CYS A 171 -19.21 -25.08 -18.71
CA CYS A 171 -18.39 -24.68 -19.86
C CYS A 171 -18.29 -23.17 -20.14
N SER A 172 -18.65 -22.30 -19.19
CA SER A 172 -18.46 -20.85 -19.34
C SER A 172 -17.01 -20.42 -19.12
N VAL A 173 -16.64 -19.24 -19.62
CA VAL A 173 -15.32 -18.63 -19.36
C VAL A 173 -15.16 -18.35 -17.87
N GLU A 174 -16.25 -17.97 -17.21
CA GLU A 174 -16.37 -17.78 -15.77
C GLU A 174 -16.01 -19.05 -14.99
N GLU A 175 -16.49 -20.24 -15.41
CA GLU A 175 -16.17 -21.50 -14.74
C GLU A 175 -14.67 -21.84 -14.85
N LYS A 176 -14.07 -21.60 -16.02
CA LYS A 176 -12.62 -21.79 -16.22
C LYS A 176 -11.81 -20.90 -15.27
N TYR A 177 -12.18 -19.64 -15.10
CA TYR A 177 -11.51 -18.78 -14.12
C TYR A 177 -11.79 -19.20 -12.68
N CYS A 178 -13.02 -19.61 -12.35
CA CYS A 178 -13.38 -20.05 -11.00
C CYS A 178 -12.60 -21.31 -10.56
N THR A 179 -12.24 -22.19 -11.50
CA THR A 179 -11.47 -23.41 -11.22
C THR A 179 -9.97 -23.16 -11.09
N LEU A 180 -9.42 -22.16 -11.79
CA LEU A 180 -7.99 -21.83 -11.79
C LEU A 180 -7.59 -20.81 -10.71
N LEU A 181 -8.52 -19.92 -10.32
CA LEU A 181 -8.25 -18.82 -9.41
C LEU A 181 -8.76 -19.09 -8.00
N THR A 182 -8.15 -18.43 -7.02
CA THR A 182 -8.73 -18.37 -5.67
C THR A 182 -10.08 -17.61 -5.70
N PRO A 183 -11.02 -17.91 -4.79
CA PRO A 183 -12.29 -17.18 -4.71
C PRO A 183 -12.12 -15.66 -4.57
N PHE A 184 -11.01 -15.23 -3.95
CA PHE A 184 -10.64 -13.82 -3.83
C PHE A 184 -10.30 -13.20 -5.20
N ALA A 185 -9.39 -13.82 -5.96
CA ALA A 185 -8.99 -13.33 -7.28
C ALA A 185 -10.15 -13.41 -8.28
N PHE A 186 -10.93 -14.51 -8.24
CA PHE A 186 -12.09 -14.69 -9.10
C PHE A 186 -13.11 -13.57 -8.94
N LYS A 187 -13.39 -13.11 -7.71
CA LYS A 187 -14.31 -11.99 -7.45
C LYS A 187 -13.97 -10.72 -8.23
N PHE A 188 -12.69 -10.46 -8.49
CA PHE A 188 -12.28 -9.32 -9.32
C PHE A 188 -12.50 -9.59 -10.80
N ILE A 189 -12.13 -10.78 -11.28
CA ILE A 189 -12.36 -11.20 -12.67
C ILE A 189 -13.85 -11.23 -13.02
N SER A 190 -14.71 -11.73 -12.13
CA SER A 190 -16.17 -11.72 -12.37
C SER A 190 -16.70 -10.32 -12.66
N LYS A 191 -16.20 -9.31 -11.94
CA LYS A 191 -16.57 -7.90 -12.18
C LYS A 191 -16.03 -7.37 -13.51
N GLU A 192 -14.81 -7.74 -13.91
CA GLU A 192 -14.28 -7.35 -15.21
C GLU A 192 -15.07 -8.01 -16.35
N LEU A 193 -15.45 -9.29 -16.21
CA LEU A 193 -16.29 -10.00 -17.18
C LEU A 193 -17.69 -9.39 -17.31
N GLU A 194 -18.28 -8.89 -16.22
CA GLU A 194 -19.54 -8.15 -16.27
C GLU A 194 -19.41 -6.83 -17.05
N LYS A 195 -18.28 -6.13 -16.92
CA LYS A 195 -18.03 -4.90 -17.67
C LYS A 195 -17.83 -5.17 -19.16
N VAL A 196 -17.15 -6.26 -19.52
CA VAL A 196 -16.97 -6.66 -20.93
C VAL A 196 -18.32 -6.82 -21.64
N LYS A 197 -19.35 -7.33 -20.96
CA LYS A 197 -20.71 -7.46 -21.51
C LYS A 197 -21.33 -6.11 -21.90
N GLN A 198 -20.78 -4.99 -21.41
CA GLN A 198 -21.26 -3.63 -21.66
C GLN A 198 -20.37 -2.86 -22.66
N ILE A 199 -19.21 -3.40 -23.05
CA ILE A 199 -18.29 -2.73 -23.98
C ILE A 199 -18.75 -2.96 -25.43
N THR A 200 -19.01 -1.87 -26.14
CA THR A 200 -19.45 -1.89 -27.56
C THR A 200 -18.36 -1.46 -28.54
N ASN A 201 -17.32 -0.74 -28.09
CA ASN A 201 -16.22 -0.27 -28.92
C ASN A 201 -14.88 -0.88 -28.45
N ILE A 202 -14.26 -1.67 -29.33
CA ILE A 202 -13.00 -2.37 -29.05
C ILE A 202 -11.89 -1.64 -29.82
N SER A 203 -11.25 -0.68 -29.17
CA SER A 203 -9.98 -0.10 -29.63
C SER A 203 -9.10 0.06 -28.41
N PHE A 204 -8.46 -1.03 -28.02
CA PHE A 204 -7.48 -1.05 -26.94
C PHE A 204 -6.12 -1.43 -27.52
N ASN A 205 -5.09 -0.66 -27.20
CA ASN A 205 -3.72 -0.98 -27.54
C ASN A 205 -3.10 -1.83 -26.42
N CYS A 206 -3.60 -3.05 -26.25
CA CYS A 206 -3.15 -4.00 -25.24
C CYS A 206 -3.02 -5.42 -25.82
N SER A 207 -2.34 -6.29 -25.09
CA SER A 207 -2.19 -7.70 -25.41
C SER A 207 -2.56 -8.56 -24.20
N ILE A 208 -2.67 -9.88 -24.41
CA ILE A 208 -2.99 -10.86 -23.37
C ILE A 208 -2.07 -10.74 -22.14
N ASN A 209 -0.81 -10.35 -22.35
CA ASN A 209 0.21 -10.29 -21.31
C ASN A 209 0.64 -8.85 -20.94
N CYS A 210 0.01 -7.83 -21.54
CA CYS A 210 0.43 -6.45 -21.31
C CYS A 210 -0.75 -5.49 -21.48
N CYS A 211 -1.10 -4.80 -20.39
CA CYS A 211 -2.04 -3.69 -20.40
C CYS A 211 -1.54 -2.59 -19.44
N THR A 212 -1.76 -1.33 -19.81
CA THR A 212 -1.38 -0.16 -18.98
C THR A 212 -2.48 0.26 -18.01
N CYS A 213 -3.63 -0.42 -18.00
CA CYS A 213 -4.71 -0.07 -17.10
C CYS A 213 -4.33 -0.32 -15.63
N SER A 214 -4.84 0.53 -14.74
CA SER A 214 -4.52 0.43 -13.31
C SER A 214 -4.89 -0.93 -12.71
N PHE A 215 -5.93 -1.59 -13.20
CA PHE A 215 -6.32 -2.92 -12.72
C PHE A 215 -5.25 -3.97 -13.01
N PHE A 216 -4.84 -4.09 -14.29
CA PHE A 216 -3.82 -5.06 -14.71
C PHE A 216 -2.48 -4.79 -14.01
N VAL A 217 -2.04 -3.53 -14.00
CA VAL A 217 -0.76 -3.16 -13.37
C VAL A 217 -0.75 -3.44 -11.85
N ASN A 218 -1.89 -3.29 -11.18
CA ASN A 218 -1.97 -3.49 -9.73
C ASN A 218 -2.12 -4.95 -9.32
N MET A 219 -2.93 -5.70 -10.06
CA MET A 219 -3.37 -7.05 -9.70
C MET A 219 -2.70 -8.16 -10.51
N GLU A 220 -2.10 -7.84 -11.66
CA GLU A 220 -1.63 -8.81 -12.68
C GLU A 220 -2.71 -9.83 -13.06
N LEU A 221 -3.96 -9.38 -13.06
CA LEU A 221 -5.12 -10.17 -13.45
C LEU A 221 -5.66 -9.66 -14.80
N PRO A 222 -6.22 -10.55 -15.64
CA PRO A 222 -6.90 -10.15 -16.86
C PRO A 222 -7.91 -9.01 -16.63
N CYS A 223 -7.72 -7.90 -17.33
CA CYS A 223 -8.63 -6.77 -17.33
C CYS A 223 -9.68 -6.90 -18.45
N GLN A 224 -10.68 -6.03 -18.43
CA GLN A 224 -11.70 -5.93 -19.49
C GLN A 224 -11.18 -5.53 -20.89
N HIS A 225 -9.98 -4.93 -20.99
CA HIS A 225 -9.36 -4.49 -22.24
C HIS A 225 -8.57 -5.63 -22.87
#